data_AF-A0A1A8LY65-F1
#
_entry.id   AF-A0A1A8LY65-F1
#
_cell.length_a   1.000
_cell.length_b   1.000
_cell.length_c   1.000
_cell.angle_alpha   90.00
_cell.angle_beta   90.00
_cell.angle_gamma   90.00
#
_symmetry.space_group_name_H-M   'P 1'
#
loop_
_entity.id
_entity.type
_entity.pdbx_description
1 polymer ?
#
loop_
_entity_poly.entity_id
_entity_poly.type
_entity_poly.pdbx_seq_one_letter_code
_entity_poly.pdbx_strand_id
1 'polypeptide(L)'
;RLHGYNFDNFQSCSCIVLLLTGLFLDILFDRELHEALQELLHPPHKVVTLLCGVSEDDVSTGSFRDWPTWRKLYADDEPAVYISTILESITDSKRAASKSGRETSAKMGIKAAPSPENPTTDKITEVASENPSLT
;
A
#
# COMPACT_ATOMS: atom_id res chain seq x y z
N ARG A 1 -13.33 -6.88 17.15
CA ARG A 1 -12.80 -7.76 18.24
C ARG A 1 -13.32 -9.16 17.99
N LEU A 2 -12.44 -10.15 17.84
CA LEU A 2 -12.84 -11.56 17.76
C LEU A 2 -12.09 -12.36 18.82
N HIS A 3 -12.77 -13.20 19.59
CA HIS A 3 -12.19 -13.94 20.73
C HIS A 3 -11.35 -13.09 21.72
N GLY A 4 -11.66 -11.80 21.84
CA GLY A 4 -10.89 -10.85 22.69
C GLY A 4 -9.69 -10.20 21.99
N TYR A 5 -9.32 -10.63 20.79
CA TYR A 5 -8.29 -10.01 19.97
C TYR A 5 -8.80 -8.72 19.32
N ASN A 6 -7.99 -7.65 19.40
CA ASN A 6 -8.26 -6.39 18.72
C ASN A 6 -7.44 -6.30 17.43
N PHE A 7 -8.14 -6.20 16.30
CA PHE A 7 -7.57 -6.09 14.97
C PHE A 7 -7.44 -4.65 14.46
N ASP A 8 -7.98 -3.68 15.18
CA ASP A 8 -8.04 -2.26 14.77
C ASP A 8 -6.64 -1.69 14.49
N ASN A 9 -5.62 -2.18 15.20
CA ASN A 9 -4.24 -1.73 15.01
C ASN A 9 -3.66 -2.12 13.64
N PHE A 10 -4.11 -3.24 13.05
CA PHE A 10 -3.55 -3.78 11.80
C PHE A 10 -3.98 -3.01 10.56
N GLN A 11 -5.14 -2.34 10.61
CA GLN A 11 -5.60 -1.46 9.55
C GLN A 11 -4.58 -0.36 9.26
N SER A 12 -3.91 0.14 10.30
CA SER A 12 -2.88 1.19 10.20
C SER A 12 -1.47 0.69 9.83
N CYS A 13 -1.20 -0.62 9.93
CA CYS A 13 0.13 -1.18 9.65
C CYS A 13 0.51 -0.95 8.18
N SER A 14 1.79 -0.72 7.89
CA SER A 14 2.29 -0.64 6.50
C SER A 14 2.68 -2.01 5.94
N CYS A 15 2.73 -3.05 6.76
CA CYS A 15 3.03 -4.42 6.37
C CYS A 15 2.54 -5.34 7.49
N ILE A 16 2.05 -6.52 7.13
CA ILE A 16 1.64 -7.59 8.03
C ILE A 16 2.47 -8.81 7.65
N VAL A 17 3.27 -9.30 8.58
CA VAL A 17 4.04 -10.53 8.41
C VAL A 17 3.27 -11.65 9.10
N LEU A 18 2.79 -12.61 8.30
CA LEU A 18 2.07 -13.79 8.77
C LEU A 18 3.05 -14.96 8.91
N LEU A 19 3.15 -15.53 10.11
CA LEU A 19 3.87 -16.78 10.34
C LEU A 19 2.89 -17.94 10.14
N LEU A 20 2.99 -18.63 9.01
CA LEU A 20 2.09 -19.71 8.67
C LEU A 20 2.68 -21.03 9.13
N THR A 21 2.01 -21.68 10.08
CA THR A 21 2.40 -22.97 10.66
C THR A 21 1.26 -23.97 10.49
N GLY A 22 1.52 -25.27 10.67
CA GLY A 22 0.45 -26.28 10.67
C GLY A 22 -0.66 -25.96 11.68
N LEU A 23 -0.30 -25.51 12.88
CA LEU A 23 -1.26 -25.07 13.89
C LEU A 23 -2.11 -23.89 13.42
N PHE A 24 -1.53 -22.96 12.66
CA PHE A 24 -2.31 -21.85 12.09
C PHE A 24 -3.35 -22.36 11.10
N LEU A 25 -2.99 -23.34 10.25
CA LEU A 25 -3.93 -23.96 9.31
C LEU A 25 -5.06 -24.69 10.03
N ASP A 26 -4.77 -25.39 11.13
CA ASP A 26 -5.79 -26.03 11.97
C ASP A 26 -6.79 -25.01 12.55
N ILE A 27 -6.32 -23.80 12.86
CA ILE A 27 -7.15 -22.72 13.40
C ILE A 27 -8.08 -22.14 12.32
N LEU A 28 -7.74 -22.24 11.03
CA LEU A 28 -8.59 -21.75 9.93
C LEU A 28 -9.88 -22.56 9.73
N PHE A 29 -10.02 -23.71 10.38
CA PHE A 29 -11.30 -24.45 10.38
C PHE A 29 -12.39 -23.76 11.21
N ASP A 30 -12.02 -22.82 12.09
CA ASP A 30 -13.00 -21.95 12.74
C ASP A 30 -13.46 -20.86 11.77
N ARG A 31 -14.75 -20.88 11.43
CA ARG A 31 -15.33 -19.98 10.44
C ARG A 31 -15.29 -18.51 10.86
N GLU A 32 -15.57 -18.20 12.12
CA GLU A 32 -15.60 -16.80 12.57
C GLU A 32 -14.19 -16.19 12.53
N LEU A 33 -13.21 -17.00 12.93
CA LEU A 33 -11.80 -16.61 12.87
C LEU A 33 -11.27 -16.51 11.45
N HIS A 34 -11.67 -17.44 10.59
CA HIS A 34 -11.34 -17.40 9.18
C HIS A 34 -11.85 -16.12 8.50
N GLU A 35 -13.11 -15.75 8.73
CA GLU A 35 -13.72 -14.52 8.19
C GLU A 35 -12.98 -13.27 8.70
N ALA A 36 -12.69 -13.20 10.01
CA ALA A 36 -11.95 -12.06 10.56
C ALA A 36 -10.51 -11.96 10.03
N LEU A 37 -9.83 -13.10 9.80
CA LEU A 37 -8.50 -13.12 9.20
C LEU A 37 -8.52 -12.69 7.74
N GLN A 38 -9.58 -12.99 6.98
CA GLN A 38 -9.71 -12.45 5.62
C GLN A 38 -9.80 -10.92 5.61
N GLU A 39 -10.56 -10.34 6.53
CA GLU A 39 -10.66 -8.87 6.65
C GLU A 39 -9.34 -8.25 7.13
N LEU A 40 -8.63 -8.94 8.02
CA LEU A 40 -7.36 -8.51 8.58
C LEU A 40 -6.23 -8.50 7.55
N LEU A 41 -6.14 -9.56 6.74
CA LEU A 41 -5.06 -9.81 5.79
C LEU A 41 -5.35 -9.14 4.43
N HIS A 42 -5.94 -7.95 4.50
CA HIS A 42 -6.28 -7.11 3.36
C HIS A 42 -5.76 -5.68 3.58
N PRO A 43 -5.34 -4.96 2.52
CA PRO A 43 -5.11 -5.41 1.15
C PRO A 43 -3.87 -6.32 0.97
N PRO A 44 -3.83 -7.17 -0.08
CA PRO A 44 -2.82 -8.23 -0.23
C PRO A 44 -1.39 -7.72 -0.37
N HIS A 45 -1.18 -6.52 -0.92
CA HIS A 45 0.16 -5.95 -1.06
C HIS A 45 0.84 -5.66 0.29
N LYS A 46 0.07 -5.59 1.39
CA LYS A 46 0.57 -5.43 2.76
C LYS A 46 1.01 -6.77 3.36
N VAL A 47 0.56 -7.89 2.80
CA VAL A 47 0.73 -9.21 3.41
C VAL A 47 1.98 -9.88 2.88
N VAL A 48 2.82 -10.32 3.81
CA VAL A 48 3.98 -11.18 3.56
C VAL A 48 3.80 -12.42 4.42
N THR A 49 3.84 -13.61 3.82
CA THR A 49 3.72 -14.86 4.56
C THR A 49 5.05 -15.57 4.64
N LEU A 50 5.47 -15.96 5.84
CA LEU A 50 6.57 -16.88 6.06
C LEU A 50 6.01 -18.28 6.31
N LEU A 51 6.36 -19.22 5.43
CA LEU A 51 5.96 -20.62 5.53
C LEU A 51 6.89 -21.34 6.52
N CYS A 52 6.35 -21.64 7.70
CA CYS A 52 7.07 -22.24 8.82
C CYS A 52 6.69 -23.72 8.97
N GLY A 53 7.32 -24.60 8.18
CA GLY A 53 7.06 -26.03 8.22
C GLY A 53 5.76 -26.44 7.50
N VAL A 54 5.29 -25.60 6.59
CA VAL A 54 4.17 -25.84 5.68
C VAL A 54 4.62 -25.54 4.25
N SER A 55 4.02 -26.20 3.28
CA SER A 55 4.17 -25.91 1.85
C SER A 55 2.99 -25.06 1.35
N GLU A 56 3.12 -24.49 0.16
CA GLU A 56 2.00 -23.76 -0.46
C GLU A 56 0.79 -24.67 -0.74
N ASP A 57 1.04 -25.95 -1.04
CA ASP A 57 0.00 -26.94 -1.36
C ASP A 57 -0.81 -27.36 -0.12
N ASP A 58 -0.26 -27.16 1.08
CA ASP A 58 -0.98 -27.40 2.34
C ASP A 58 -2.07 -26.34 2.59
N VAL A 59 -2.00 -25.19 1.91
CA VAL A 59 -3.02 -24.15 1.97
C VAL A 59 -4.16 -24.51 1.04
N SER A 60 -5.28 -24.92 1.62
CA SER A 60 -6.44 -25.34 0.82
C SER A 60 -6.92 -24.24 -0.13
N THR A 61 -7.30 -24.64 -1.34
CA THR A 61 -7.80 -23.72 -2.36
C THR A 61 -9.03 -22.97 -1.85
N GLY A 62 -8.95 -21.64 -1.86
CA GLY A 62 -10.02 -20.78 -1.34
C GLY A 62 -9.90 -20.43 0.14
N SER A 63 -8.87 -20.89 0.86
CA SER A 63 -8.57 -20.41 2.22
C SER A 63 -8.45 -18.89 2.26
N PHE A 64 -7.61 -18.29 1.43
CA PHE A 64 -7.57 -16.84 1.30
C PHE A 64 -7.79 -16.44 -0.15
N ARG A 65 -8.74 -15.51 -0.36
CA ARG A 65 -9.08 -15.01 -1.70
C ARG A 65 -7.85 -14.51 -2.46
N ASP A 66 -6.96 -13.80 -1.76
CA ASP A 66 -5.81 -13.14 -2.37
C ASP A 66 -4.50 -13.95 -2.21
N TRP A 67 -4.53 -15.19 -1.69
CA TRP A 67 -3.36 -16.04 -1.47
C TRP A 67 -2.36 -16.09 -2.64
N PRO A 68 -2.80 -16.25 -3.90
CA PRO A 68 -1.87 -16.31 -5.04
C PRO A 68 -1.05 -15.02 -5.22
N THR A 69 -1.56 -13.89 -4.72
CA THR A 69 -0.93 -12.57 -4.87
C THR A 69 -0.03 -12.18 -3.69
N TRP A 70 -0.06 -12.94 -2.60
CA TRP A 70 0.75 -12.66 -1.42
C TRP A 70 2.22 -12.96 -1.70
N ARG A 71 3.12 -12.12 -1.15
CA ARG A 71 4.56 -12.42 -1.14
C ARG A 71 4.82 -13.53 -0.14
N LYS A 72 5.64 -14.51 -0.55
CA LYS A 72 5.91 -15.73 0.22
C LYS A 72 7.40 -15.82 0.50
N LEU A 73 7.71 -16.14 1.75
CA LEU A 73 9.03 -16.37 2.28
C LEU A 73 9.08 -17.81 2.81
N TYR A 74 10.23 -18.43 2.72
CA TYR A 74 10.48 -19.80 3.16
C TYR A 74 11.47 -19.79 4.31
N ALA A 75 11.37 -20.76 5.23
CA ALA A 75 12.21 -20.80 6.42
C ALA A 75 13.72 -20.97 6.12
N ASP A 76 14.05 -21.46 4.93
CA ASP A 76 15.39 -21.65 4.40
C ASP A 76 15.88 -20.49 3.51
N ASP A 77 15.08 -19.44 3.33
CA ASP A 77 15.51 -18.24 2.62
C ASP A 77 16.66 -17.55 3.37
N GLU A 78 17.55 -16.94 2.58
CA GLU A 78 18.64 -16.11 3.11
C GLU A 78 18.08 -14.86 3.83
N PRO A 79 18.75 -14.38 4.91
CA PRO A 79 18.26 -13.23 5.68
C PRO A 79 17.94 -11.97 4.87
N ALA A 80 18.69 -11.75 3.79
CA ALA A 80 18.49 -10.61 2.89
C ALA A 80 17.12 -10.66 2.18
N VAL A 81 16.59 -11.85 1.88
CA VAL A 81 15.31 -12.05 1.19
C VAL A 81 14.14 -11.67 2.09
N TYR A 82 14.20 -12.02 3.39
CA TYR A 82 13.21 -11.58 4.38
C TYR A 82 13.14 -10.05 4.43
N ILE A 83 14.31 -9.40 4.55
CA ILE A 83 14.42 -7.95 4.69
C ILE A 83 13.90 -7.26 3.43
N SER A 84 14.38 -7.66 2.24
CA SER A 84 13.97 -7.01 0.98
C SER A 84 12.47 -7.14 0.74
N THR A 85 11.91 -8.33 0.92
CA THR A 85 10.49 -8.62 0.71
C THR A 85 9.59 -7.80 1.64
N ILE A 86 9.97 -7.66 2.91
CA ILE A 86 9.23 -6.83 3.88
C ILE A 86 9.33 -5.34 3.51
N LEU A 87 10.51 -4.86 3.12
CA LEU A 87 10.71 -3.46 2.72
C LEU A 87 9.94 -3.12 1.43
N GLU A 88 9.85 -4.06 0.49
CA GLU A 88 9.02 -3.93 -0.71
C GLU A 88 7.53 -3.82 -0.35
N SER A 89 7.04 -4.67 0.55
CA SER A 89 5.66 -4.60 1.07
C SER A 89 5.34 -3.24 1.70
N ILE A 90 6.24 -2.72 2.54
CA ILE A 90 6.11 -1.39 3.15
C ILE A 90 6.10 -0.29 2.08
N THR A 91 6.99 -0.40 1.09
CA THR A 91 7.11 0.59 0.02
C THR A 91 5.84 0.65 -0.83
N ASP A 92 5.29 -0.50 -1.21
CA ASP A 92 4.06 -0.57 -2.00
C ASP A 92 2.85 -0.09 -1.21
N SER A 93 2.80 -0.35 0.09
CA SER A 93 1.75 0.18 0.97
C SER A 93 1.78 1.70 1.06
N LYS A 94 2.96 2.31 1.17
CA LYS A 94 3.13 3.77 1.13
C LYS A 94 2.72 4.36 -0.23
N ARG A 95 3.05 3.68 -1.32
CA ARG A 95 2.62 4.07 -2.68
C ARG A 95 1.10 4.00 -2.83
N ALA A 96 0.45 2.96 -2.29
CA ALA A 96 -1.01 2.85 -2.31
C ALA A 96 -1.69 3.99 -1.51
N ALA A 97 -1.18 4.29 -0.31
CA ALA A 97 -1.71 5.38 0.52
C ALA A 97 -1.61 6.77 -0.16
N SER A 98 -0.46 7.05 -0.81
CA SER A 98 -0.25 8.32 -1.53
C SER A 98 -1.10 8.47 -2.79
N LYS A 99 -1.49 7.37 -3.44
CA LYS A 99 -2.44 7.39 -4.58
C LYS A 99 -3.86 7.75 -4.12
N SER A 100 -4.30 7.17 -3.00
CA SER A 100 -5.62 7.46 -2.43
C SER A 100 -5.80 8.93 -2.01
N GLY A 101 -4.73 9.59 -1.53
CA GLY A 101 -4.76 11.01 -1.17
C GLY A 101 -4.85 12.00 -2.34
N ARG A 102 -4.66 11.58 -3.60
CA ARG A 102 -4.78 12.46 -4.78
C ARG A 102 -6.20 12.54 -5.35
N GLU A 103 -7.08 11.60 -4.99
CA GLU A 103 -8.45 11.55 -5.53
C GLU A 103 -9.43 12.49 -4.79
N THR A 104 -9.12 12.90 -3.55
CA THR A 104 -9.95 13.84 -2.77
C THR A 104 -9.71 15.32 -3.08
N SER A 105 -8.63 15.67 -3.78
CA SER A 105 -8.33 17.07 -4.12
C SER A 105 -8.74 17.49 -5.54
N ALA A 106 -9.24 16.57 -6.38
CA ALA A 106 -9.58 16.84 -7.78
C ALA A 106 -11.08 17.18 -8.04
N LYS A 107 -11.88 17.36 -6.99
CA LYS A 107 -13.30 17.77 -7.08
C LYS A 107 -13.57 19.06 -6.30
N MET A 108 -12.86 20.14 -6.60
CA MET A 108 -13.35 21.51 -6.34
C MET A 108 -13.42 22.22 -7.69
N GLY A 109 -14.63 22.54 -8.11
CA GLY A 109 -15.00 22.76 -9.51
C GLY A 109 -14.38 23.99 -10.17
N ILE A 110 -14.06 23.81 -11.45
CA ILE A 110 -13.92 24.88 -12.43
C ILE A 110 -15.32 25.48 -12.62
N LYS A 111 -15.50 26.76 -12.28
CA LYS A 111 -16.61 27.56 -12.83
C LYS A 111 -16.00 28.66 -13.68
N ALA A 112 -16.05 28.45 -15.00
CA ALA A 112 -15.75 29.47 -15.99
C ALA A 112 -16.86 30.54 -16.00
N ALA A 113 -16.47 31.80 -16.20
CA ALA A 113 -17.35 32.89 -16.62
C ALA A 113 -16.80 33.51 -17.91
N PRO A 114 -17.63 33.91 -18.88
CA PRO A 114 -17.16 34.42 -20.18
C PRO A 114 -16.91 35.94 -20.19
N SER A 115 -15.86 36.34 -20.95
CA SER A 115 -15.52 37.58 -21.71
C SER A 115 -16.35 38.89 -21.54
N PRO A 116 -15.83 40.12 -21.82
CA PRO A 116 -15.17 40.43 -23.11
C PRO A 116 -14.07 41.54 -23.17
N GLU A 117 -13.45 41.58 -24.35
CA GLU A 117 -12.92 42.74 -25.11
C GLU A 117 -11.56 43.40 -24.75
N ASN A 118 -10.73 43.48 -25.80
CA ASN A 118 -9.42 44.11 -25.94
C ASN A 118 -9.60 45.60 -26.31
N PRO A 119 -8.65 46.51 -26.02
CA PRO A 119 -7.82 46.99 -27.14
C PRO A 119 -6.37 47.40 -26.81
N THR A 120 -5.47 46.99 -27.72
CA THR A 120 -4.39 47.74 -28.39
C THR A 120 -3.31 48.50 -27.59
N THR A 121 -2.04 48.14 -27.86
CA THR A 121 -0.96 49.01 -28.45
C THR A 121 0.40 48.86 -27.75
N ASP A 122 1.35 48.30 -28.51
CA ASP A 122 2.80 48.58 -28.59
C ASP A 122 3.62 48.99 -27.35
N LYS A 123 4.67 48.23 -27.06
CA LYS A 123 6.03 48.50 -27.58
C LYS A 123 7.06 47.48 -27.07
N ILE A 124 7.87 47.02 -28.01
CA ILE A 124 9.11 46.26 -27.83
C ILE A 124 10.15 47.13 -27.11
N THR A 125 10.90 46.58 -26.15
CA THR A 125 12.33 46.88 -25.99
C THR A 125 13.03 45.76 -25.22
N GLU A 126 13.85 45.06 -25.98
CA GLU A 126 15.00 44.25 -25.59
C GLU A 126 16.03 45.11 -24.82
N VAL A 127 16.73 44.53 -23.85
CA VAL A 127 18.22 44.50 -23.73
C VAL A 127 18.62 44.02 -22.33
N ALA A 128 19.51 43.02 -22.31
CA ALA A 128 20.23 42.50 -21.17
C ALA A 128 21.30 43.49 -20.64
N SER A 129 21.66 43.43 -19.35
CA SER A 129 23.00 42.95 -18.91
C SER A 129 23.24 43.17 -17.41
N GLU A 130 23.93 42.17 -16.84
CA GLU A 130 24.97 42.22 -15.80
C GLU A 130 24.75 42.84 -14.40
N ASN A 131 24.92 41.95 -13.40
CA ASN A 131 25.50 42.22 -12.08
C ASN A 131 26.93 42.80 -12.21
N PRO A 132 27.43 43.58 -11.23
CA PRO A 132 28.16 42.95 -10.12
C PRO A 132 27.96 43.60 -8.73
N SER A 133 28.26 42.79 -7.72
CA SER A 133 28.30 43.09 -6.28
C SER A 133 29.19 44.28 -5.91
N LEU A 134 28.82 44.98 -4.82
CA LEU A 134 29.71 45.41 -3.73
C LEU A 134 28.91 46.21 -2.69
N THR A 135 28.85 45.71 -1.45
CA THR A 135 29.10 46.47 -0.21
C THR A 135 29.14 45.50 0.97
#